data_AF-A0A1H2HKT4-F1
#
_entry.id   AF-A0A1H2HKT4-F1
#
_cell.length_a   1.000
_cell.length_b   1.000
_cell.length_c   1.000
_cell.angle_alpha   90.00
_cell.angle_beta   90.00
_cell.angle_gamma   90.00
#
_symmetry.space_group_name_H-M   'P 1'
#
loop_
_entity.id
_entity.type
_entity.pdbx_description
1 polymer ?
#
loop_
_entity_poly.entity_id
_entity_poly.type
_entity_poly.pdbx_seq_one_letter_code
_entity_poly.pdbx_strand_id
1 'polypeptide(L)'
;MSIDTLILWSYLWTALFVAAMLCFVVIFVIHFFVPKVLIATYFKEPYFSPKEIEFFTGFPFGYIRTVMFMRVVGWPSSGKKRGLTQAYKLSPSWFRRTSIIFVLIFVAVSVPMFMLGIFLYFSFCVFHGRC
;
A
#
# COMPACT_ATOMS: atom_id res chain seq x y z
N MET A 1 28.02 1.52 -17.16
CA MET A 1 27.04 0.41 -17.20
C MET A 1 26.90 -0.02 -18.65
N SER A 2 27.02 -1.32 -18.95
CA SER A 2 26.78 -1.78 -20.33
C SER A 2 25.29 -1.66 -20.69
N ILE A 3 25.00 -1.58 -21.98
CA ILE A 3 23.62 -1.54 -22.49
C ILE A 3 22.83 -2.77 -22.02
N ASP A 4 23.45 -3.96 -22.03
CA ASP A 4 22.83 -5.21 -21.60
C ASP A 4 22.39 -5.16 -20.13
N THR A 5 23.21 -4.57 -19.26
CA THR A 5 22.87 -4.38 -17.85
C THR A 5 21.71 -3.41 -17.68
N LEU A 6 21.66 -2.32 -18.46
CA LEU A 6 20.54 -1.37 -18.42
C LEU A 6 19.22 -2.02 -18.86
N ILE A 7 19.27 -2.86 -19.90
CA ILE A 7 18.13 -3.63 -20.38
C ILE A 7 17.64 -4.63 -19.32
N LEU A 8 18.55 -5.33 -18.62
CA LEU A 8 18.17 -6.23 -17.54
C LEU A 8 17.43 -5.49 -16.41
N TRP A 9 17.94 -4.33 -15.97
CA TRP A 9 17.30 -3.53 -14.93
C TRP A 9 15.93 -2.99 -15.35
N SER A 10 15.75 -2.65 -16.63
CA SER A 10 14.45 -2.18 -17.14
C SER A 10 13.41 -3.32 -17.17
N TYR A 11 13.80 -4.55 -17.50
CA TYR A 11 12.92 -5.72 -17.39
C TYR A 11 12.51 -6.00 -15.95
N LEU A 12 13.47 -5.94 -15.01
CA LEU A 12 13.17 -6.12 -13.58
C LEU A 12 12.21 -5.05 -13.05
N TRP A 13 12.44 -3.78 -13.43
CA TRP A 13 11.53 -2.69 -13.08
C TRP A 13 10.12 -2.91 -13.67
N THR A 14 10.04 -3.34 -14.94
CA THR A 14 8.76 -3.63 -15.60
C THR A 14 8.02 -4.76 -14.91
N ALA A 15 8.71 -5.84 -14.52
CA ALA A 15 8.11 -6.96 -13.78
C ALA A 15 7.57 -6.50 -12.42
N LEU A 16 8.32 -5.67 -11.68
CA LEU A 16 7.87 -5.08 -10.42
C LEU A 16 6.68 -4.13 -10.61
N PHE A 17 6.66 -3.35 -11.69
CA PHE A 17 5.54 -2.48 -12.02
C PHE A 17 4.27 -3.28 -12.29
N VAL A 18 4.34 -4.36 -13.09
CA VAL A 18 3.21 -5.26 -13.32
C VAL A 18 2.74 -5.91 -12.02
N ALA A 19 3.66 -6.38 -11.18
CA ALA A 19 3.33 -6.92 -9.87
C ALA A 19 2.65 -5.88 -8.95
N ALA A 20 3.07 -4.62 -8.98
CA ALA A 20 2.43 -3.53 -8.25
C ALA A 20 1.01 -3.27 -8.78
N MET A 21 0.81 -3.28 -10.10
CA MET A 21 -0.53 -3.16 -10.70
C MET A 21 -1.45 -4.30 -10.28
N LEU A 22 -0.95 -5.54 -10.22
CA LEU A 22 -1.71 -6.67 -9.67
C LEU A 22 -2.07 -6.45 -8.20
N CYS A 23 -1.18 -5.87 -7.39
CA CYS A 23 -1.49 -5.51 -6.01
C CYS A 23 -2.63 -4.48 -5.92
N PHE A 24 -2.72 -3.51 -6.84
CA PHE A 24 -3.84 -2.57 -6.89
C PHE A 24 -5.17 -3.26 -7.20
N VAL A 25 -5.19 -4.24 -8.11
CA VAL A 25 -6.38 -5.07 -8.38
C VAL A 25 -6.79 -5.84 -7.11
N VAL A 26 -5.84 -6.40 -6.39
CA VAL A 26 -6.12 -7.10 -5.12
C VAL A 26 -6.67 -6.14 -4.05
N ILE A 27 -6.13 -4.93 -3.91
CA ILE A 27 -6.68 -3.89 -3.00
C ILE A 27 -8.11 -3.55 -3.40
N PHE A 28 -8.37 -3.40 -4.70
CA PHE A 28 -9.70 -3.13 -5.21
C PHE A 28 -10.69 -4.20 -4.77
N VAL A 29 -10.32 -5.48 -4.89
CA VAL A 29 -11.16 -6.59 -4.41
C VAL A 29 -11.32 -6.55 -2.89
N ILE A 30 -10.21 -6.47 -2.14
CA ILE A 30 -10.23 -6.49 -0.66
C ILE A 30 -11.04 -5.32 -0.08
N HIS A 31 -11.08 -4.17 -0.77
CA HIS A 31 -11.87 -3.00 -0.35
C HIS A 31 -13.33 -3.36 -0.07
N PHE A 32 -13.94 -4.23 -0.88
CA PHE A 32 -15.32 -4.69 -0.68
C PHE A 32 -15.47 -5.66 0.49
N PHE A 33 -14.40 -6.33 0.88
CA PHE A 33 -14.36 -7.32 1.96
C PHE A 33 -13.89 -6.75 3.29
N VAL A 34 -13.63 -5.43 3.38
CA VAL A 34 -13.31 -4.79 4.66
C VAL A 34 -14.50 -4.95 5.62
N PRO A 35 -14.29 -5.43 6.86
CA PRO A 35 -15.38 -5.60 7.81
C PRO A 35 -16.10 -4.27 8.08
N LYS A 36 -17.40 -4.19 7.75
CA LYS A 36 -18.20 -2.97 7.93
C LYS A 36 -18.23 -2.50 9.38
N VAL A 37 -18.20 -3.43 10.34
CA VAL A 37 -18.10 -3.13 11.78
C VAL A 37 -16.84 -2.32 12.10
N LEU A 38 -15.70 -2.63 11.46
CA LEU A 38 -14.44 -1.93 11.65
C LEU A 38 -14.56 -0.46 11.23
N ILE A 39 -15.20 -0.22 10.07
CA ILE A 39 -15.44 1.11 9.53
C ILE A 39 -16.39 1.88 10.46
N ALA A 40 -17.53 1.30 10.82
CA ALA A 40 -18.52 1.95 11.69
C ALA A 40 -17.96 2.30 13.08
N THR A 41 -17.06 1.47 13.62
CA THR A 41 -16.45 1.70 14.94
C THR A 41 -15.31 2.71 14.90
N TYR A 42 -14.43 2.64 13.89
CA TYR A 42 -13.16 3.39 13.90
C TYR A 42 -13.03 4.46 12.84
N PHE A 43 -13.80 4.44 11.76
CA PHE A 43 -13.76 5.49 10.73
C PHE A 43 -14.67 6.67 11.10
N LYS A 44 -14.33 7.32 12.22
CA LYS A 44 -15.03 8.48 12.78
C LYS A 44 -14.13 9.22 13.76
N GLU A 45 -14.56 10.36 14.25
CA GLU A 45 -13.92 11.04 15.38
C GLU A 45 -13.96 10.17 16.66
N PRO A 46 -12.93 10.19 17.51
CA PRO A 46 -11.73 11.03 17.48
C PRO A 46 -10.55 10.41 16.68
N TYR A 47 -10.75 9.27 16.03
CA TYR A 47 -9.67 8.49 15.38
C TYR A 47 -9.23 9.07 14.02
N PHE A 48 -10.17 9.69 13.33
CA PHE A 48 -9.98 10.44 12.10
C PHE A 48 -10.60 11.82 12.26
N SER A 49 -9.90 12.84 11.78
CA SER A 49 -10.43 14.20 11.71
C SER A 49 -11.54 14.32 10.65
N PRO A 50 -12.43 15.31 10.73
CA PRO A 50 -13.47 15.53 9.73
C PRO A 50 -12.96 15.58 8.29
N LYS A 51 -11.81 16.26 8.07
CA LYS A 51 -11.17 16.37 6.76
C LYS A 51 -10.66 15.03 6.25
N GLU A 52 -10.08 14.20 7.12
CA GLU A 52 -9.66 12.85 6.73
C GLU A 52 -10.86 11.96 6.40
N ILE A 53 -11.96 12.09 7.15
CA ILE A 53 -13.18 11.33 6.88
C ILE A 53 -13.73 11.70 5.50
N GLU A 54 -13.88 12.99 5.20
CA GLU A 54 -14.32 13.47 3.89
C GLU A 54 -13.41 12.95 2.77
N PHE A 55 -12.09 13.12 2.94
CA PHE A 55 -11.10 12.72 1.95
C PHE A 55 -11.09 11.21 1.72
N PHE A 56 -11.22 10.39 2.76
CA PHE A 56 -11.14 8.92 2.68
C PHE A 56 -12.48 8.20 2.49
N THR A 57 -13.58 8.93 2.28
CA THR A 57 -14.91 8.31 2.07
C THR A 57 -15.10 7.83 0.62
N GLY A 58 -14.58 8.58 -0.37
CA GLY A 58 -14.83 8.34 -1.80
C GLY A 58 -13.66 7.74 -2.59
N PHE A 59 -13.89 7.46 -3.88
CA PHE A 59 -12.83 7.08 -4.83
C PHE A 59 -11.95 8.29 -5.19
N PRO A 60 -10.62 8.16 -5.29
CA PRO A 60 -9.79 6.94 -5.13
C PRO A 60 -9.26 6.72 -3.71
N PHE A 61 -9.45 7.69 -2.81
CA PHE A 61 -8.79 7.71 -1.50
C PHE A 61 -9.39 6.72 -0.49
N GLY A 62 -10.57 6.17 -0.74
CA GLY A 62 -11.16 5.09 0.03
C GLY A 62 -10.31 3.82 0.06
N TYR A 63 -9.46 3.59 -0.95
CA TYR A 63 -8.49 2.49 -0.92
C TYR A 63 -7.35 2.75 0.07
N ILE A 64 -6.98 4.01 0.30
CA ILE A 64 -6.00 4.37 1.33
C ILE A 64 -6.53 3.96 2.70
N ARG A 65 -7.81 4.24 3.00
CA ARG A 65 -8.48 3.78 4.23
C ARG A 65 -8.43 2.26 4.37
N THR A 66 -8.67 1.52 3.28
CA THR A 66 -8.56 0.06 3.28
C THR A 66 -7.16 -0.40 3.67
N VAL A 67 -6.13 0.13 3.01
CA VAL A 67 -4.74 -0.22 3.34
C VAL A 67 -4.37 0.18 4.77
N MET A 68 -4.85 1.32 5.27
CA MET A 68 -4.69 1.72 6.67
C MET A 68 -5.29 0.69 7.63
N PHE A 69 -6.53 0.26 7.40
CA PHE A 69 -7.17 -0.74 8.25
C PHE A 69 -6.49 -2.11 8.16
N MET A 70 -6.11 -2.56 6.96
CA MET A 70 -5.35 -3.80 6.78
C MET A 70 -4.04 -3.76 7.58
N ARG A 71 -3.30 -2.66 7.50
CA ARG A 71 -2.06 -2.46 8.24
C ARG A 71 -2.29 -2.49 9.75
N VAL A 72 -3.30 -1.80 10.26
CA VAL A 72 -3.60 -1.75 11.69
C VAL A 72 -4.07 -3.10 12.23
N VAL A 73 -4.91 -3.82 11.48
CA VAL A 73 -5.38 -5.16 11.88
C VAL A 73 -4.23 -6.18 11.86
N GLY A 74 -3.33 -6.08 10.88
CA GLY A 74 -2.15 -6.93 10.80
C GLY A 74 -1.12 -6.64 11.89
N TRP A 75 -0.80 -5.35 12.10
CA TRP A 75 0.14 -4.86 13.11
C TRP A 75 -0.53 -3.81 14.00
N PRO A 76 -1.17 -4.22 15.11
CA PRO A 76 -1.90 -3.31 15.98
C PRO A 76 -1.07 -2.15 16.57
N SER A 77 0.24 -2.37 16.75
CA SER A 77 1.19 -1.34 17.17
C SER A 77 1.21 -0.13 16.24
N SER A 78 0.95 -0.34 14.95
CA SER A 78 0.91 0.71 13.95
C SER A 78 -0.25 1.70 14.13
N GLY A 79 -1.30 1.27 14.85
CA GLY A 79 -2.47 2.07 15.21
C GLY A 79 -2.32 2.85 16.52
N LYS A 80 -1.20 2.73 17.25
CA LYS A 80 -1.02 3.30 18.59
C LYS A 80 -1.27 4.81 18.63
N LYS A 81 -0.73 5.57 17.66
CA LYS A 81 -0.91 7.03 17.58
C LYS A 81 -2.39 7.45 17.43
N ARG A 82 -3.20 6.59 16.82
CA ARG A 82 -4.64 6.82 16.58
C ARG A 82 -5.53 6.08 17.59
N GLY A 83 -4.99 5.42 18.62
CA GLY A 83 -5.81 4.63 19.54
C GLY A 83 -6.48 3.38 18.92
N LEU A 84 -6.00 2.90 17.77
CA LEU A 84 -6.61 1.78 17.02
C LEU A 84 -6.02 0.40 17.38
N THR A 85 -5.36 0.28 18.52
CA THR A 85 -4.65 -0.95 18.91
C THR A 85 -5.57 -2.16 19.13
N GLN A 86 -6.87 -1.94 19.33
CA GLN A 86 -7.87 -2.99 19.52
C GLN A 86 -8.64 -3.34 18.24
N ALA A 87 -8.37 -2.67 17.12
CA ALA A 87 -9.13 -2.82 15.88
C ALA A 87 -9.07 -4.25 15.31
N TYR A 88 -7.98 -4.98 15.57
CA TYR A 88 -7.84 -6.38 15.17
C TYR A 88 -8.87 -7.32 15.82
N LYS A 89 -9.43 -6.97 16.98
CA LYS A 89 -10.43 -7.79 17.70
C LYS A 89 -11.79 -7.78 17.00
N LEU A 90 -12.10 -6.73 16.25
CA LEU A 90 -13.35 -6.60 15.48
C LEU A 90 -13.24 -7.21 14.07
N SER A 91 -12.07 -7.76 13.72
CA SER A 91 -11.80 -8.31 12.40
C SER A 91 -11.73 -9.83 12.46
N PRO A 92 -12.30 -10.55 11.48
CA PRO A 92 -12.18 -12.00 11.43
C PRO A 92 -10.72 -12.41 11.17
N SER A 93 -10.35 -13.60 11.65
CA SER A 93 -8.97 -14.11 11.61
C SER A 93 -8.43 -14.24 10.18
N TRP A 94 -9.28 -14.61 9.21
CA TRP A 94 -8.91 -14.69 7.80
C TRP A 94 -8.52 -13.31 7.25
N PHE A 95 -9.29 -12.26 7.55
CA PHE A 95 -9.01 -10.89 7.08
C PHE A 95 -7.69 -10.38 7.64
N ARG A 96 -7.41 -10.70 8.92
CA ARG A 96 -6.13 -10.36 9.55
C ARG A 96 -4.95 -11.04 8.87
N ARG A 97 -5.03 -12.34 8.62
CA ARG A 97 -3.96 -13.10 7.94
C ARG A 97 -3.72 -12.59 6.52
N THR A 98 -4.80 -12.40 5.74
CA THR A 98 -4.72 -11.84 4.39
C THR A 98 -4.13 -10.44 4.40
N SER A 99 -4.49 -9.61 5.38
CA SER A 99 -3.95 -8.25 5.52
C SER A 99 -2.44 -8.25 5.77
N ILE A 100 -1.95 -9.15 6.64
CA ILE A 100 -0.51 -9.28 6.92
C ILE A 100 0.23 -9.68 5.64
N ILE A 101 -0.21 -10.75 4.98
CA ILE A 101 0.43 -11.26 3.77
C ILE A 101 0.42 -10.19 2.67
N PHE A 102 -0.73 -9.57 2.44
CA PHE A 102 -0.89 -8.54 1.41
C PHE A 102 0.03 -7.34 1.66
N VAL A 103 0.05 -6.79 2.88
CA VAL A 103 0.88 -5.61 3.19
C VAL A 103 2.36 -5.95 3.05
N LEU A 104 2.80 -7.15 3.44
CA LEU A 104 4.19 -7.59 3.22
C LEU A 104 4.53 -7.64 1.72
N ILE A 105 3.68 -8.27 0.90
CA ILE A 105 3.88 -8.35 -0.55
C ILE A 105 3.88 -6.95 -1.17
N PHE A 106 2.92 -6.11 -0.79
CA PHE A 106 2.80 -4.75 -1.29
C PHE A 106 4.06 -3.93 -0.99
N VAL A 107 4.59 -3.99 0.23
CA VAL A 107 5.84 -3.29 0.58
C VAL A 107 7.05 -3.89 -0.16
N ALA A 108 7.13 -5.23 -0.24
CA ALA A 108 8.22 -5.93 -0.90
C ALA A 108 8.27 -5.67 -2.41
N VAL A 109 7.14 -5.36 -3.05
CA VAL A 109 7.07 -5.02 -4.47
C VAL A 109 7.24 -3.51 -4.69
N SER A 110 6.50 -2.69 -3.94
CA SER A 110 6.46 -1.23 -4.17
C SER A 110 7.80 -0.55 -3.86
N VAL A 111 8.48 -0.92 -2.75
CA VAL A 111 9.73 -0.26 -2.36
C VAL A 111 10.84 -0.48 -3.39
N PRO A 112 11.16 -1.72 -3.83
CA PRO A 112 12.15 -1.93 -4.88
C PRO A 112 11.75 -1.30 -6.21
N MET A 113 10.46 -1.31 -6.58
CA MET A 113 9.98 -0.66 -7.79
C MET A 113 10.32 0.83 -7.81
N PHE A 114 10.04 1.55 -6.71
CA PHE A 114 10.36 2.98 -6.61
C PHE A 114 11.86 3.23 -6.60
N MET A 115 12.63 2.46 -5.83
CA MET A 115 14.09 2.61 -5.76
C MET A 115 14.76 2.36 -7.12
N LEU A 116 14.36 1.31 -7.83
CA LEU A 116 14.87 1.01 -9.17
C LEU A 116 14.41 2.05 -10.20
N GLY A 117 13.18 2.56 -10.10
CA GLY A 117 12.70 3.63 -10.98
C GLY A 117 13.54 4.90 -10.86
N ILE A 118 13.84 5.30 -9.62
CA ILE A 118 14.75 6.43 -9.33
C ILE A 118 16.15 6.15 -9.88
N PHE A 119 16.70 4.96 -9.62
CA PHE A 119 18.02 4.58 -10.12
C PHE A 119 18.11 4.60 -11.65
N LEU A 120 17.11 4.07 -12.36
CA LEU A 120 17.04 4.07 -13.81
C LEU A 120 16.91 5.49 -14.36
N TYR A 121 16.09 6.34 -13.73
CA TYR A 121 15.96 7.74 -14.10
C TYR A 121 17.30 8.49 -14.01
N PHE A 122 18.00 8.36 -12.88
CA PHE A 122 19.32 8.97 -12.70
C PHE A 122 20.34 8.44 -13.70
N SER A 123 20.40 7.12 -13.90
CA SER A 123 21.30 6.51 -14.87
C SER A 123 21.06 7.07 -16.28
N PHE A 124 19.81 7.14 -16.69
CA PHE A 124 19.42 7.69 -17.99
C PHE A 124 19.81 9.15 -18.17
N CYS A 125 19.59 9.98 -17.15
CA CYS A 125 19.98 11.39 -17.16
C CYS A 125 21.50 11.59 -17.31
N VAL A 126 22.29 10.82 -16.57
CA VAL A 126 23.77 10.85 -16.66
C VAL A 126 24.24 10.43 -18.06
N PHE A 127 23.67 9.35 -18.64
CA PHE A 127 24.05 8.88 -19.97
C PHE A 127 23.73 9.86 -21.10
N HIS A 128 22.69 10.69 -20.96
CA HIS A 128 22.28 11.66 -21.97
C HIS A 128 22.78 13.09 -21.69
N GLY A 129 23.64 13.29 -20.68
CA GLY A 129 24.17 14.61 -20.33
C GLY A 129 23.09 15.63 -19.95
N ARG A 130 21.96 15.16 -19.39
CA ARG A 130 20.82 16.00 -18.98
C ARG A 130 20.85 16.39 -17.50
N CYS A 131 21.94 16.08 -16.79
CA CYS A 131 22.21 16.44 -15.40
C CYS A 131 23.65 16.89 -15.24
#